data_AF-A0A7Y5M8E7-F1
#
_entry.id   AF-A0A7Y5M8E7-F1
#
_cell.length_a   1.000
_cell.length_b   1.000
_cell.length_c   1.000
_cell.angle_alpha   90.00
_cell.angle_beta   90.00
_cell.angle_gamma   90.00
#
_symmetry.space_group_name_H-M   'P 1'
#
loop_
_entity.id
_entity.type
_entity.pdbx_description
1 polymer ?
#
loop_
_entity_poly.entity_id
_entity_poly.type
_entity_poly.pdbx_seq_one_letter_code
_entity_poly.pdbx_strand_id
1 'polypeptide(L)'
;MTKQRPVYAARRPLRRLEAAWGRLESRIDRLSTLAARLRPYNPLYHLGQLTIFLLIYLTLTGVYLTLLYRPGETRAFESVAAISATWFGSIMRTSHRYAADALILVAFLHAGKAFLSDRFWGSRWLAWVSGWIIVLLFWAVGTMGYFLVWDDAAQWLTQYSLDRLGGSFTLAFLGPDSAARTFSFFIIILFLHVFMPLILALGVLVHVLRLARARYWAPRWLMISSALLLVLLSLALPVANGAPADVNRMLGRMTIDWWYLGFLPLIDWLGDPLFWGLSFLVIGLIIALPWLLRGQHLGPAQVINASCTGCALCARECPYDAIEMVHRDDETKFASLAVVKPNACTGCGVCVAACNDDAIELQALHSRVVRQDLRRAVRRADPARAPVVIYTCDRHAALGTLPQLTPAAA
;
A
#
# COMPACT_ATOMS: atom_id res chain seq x y z
N MET A 1 41.55 1.35 -1.26
CA MET A 1 40.25 1.53 -1.93
C MET A 1 39.17 1.04 -0.98
N THR A 2 38.40 1.96 -0.42
CA THR A 2 37.36 1.69 0.57
C THR A 2 36.36 0.71 -0.01
N LYS A 3 36.18 -0.45 0.65
CA LYS A 3 35.07 -1.39 0.37
C LYS A 3 33.81 -0.56 0.15
N GLN A 4 33.06 -0.86 -0.93
CA GLN A 4 31.73 -0.31 -1.20
C GLN A 4 30.99 -0.19 0.13
N ARG A 5 30.67 1.04 0.57
CA ARG A 5 29.95 1.23 1.83
C ARG A 5 28.59 0.55 1.67
N PRO A 6 28.24 -0.47 2.48
CA PRO A 6 26.93 -1.11 2.38
C PRO A 6 25.92 -0.17 3.05
N VAL A 7 25.48 0.82 2.28
CA VAL A 7 24.56 1.89 2.69
C VAL A 7 23.25 1.29 3.20
N TYR A 8 22.81 0.16 2.64
CA TYR A 8 21.59 -0.51 3.06
C TYR A 8 21.74 -1.27 4.39
N ALA A 9 22.91 -1.86 4.66
CA ALA A 9 23.15 -2.70 5.83
C ALA A 9 23.23 -1.90 7.16
N ALA A 10 23.38 -0.57 7.08
CA ALA A 10 23.54 0.29 8.26
C ALA A 10 22.33 0.25 9.22
N ARG A 11 21.10 0.03 8.72
CA ARG A 11 19.87 -0.03 9.53
C ARG A 11 19.62 -1.43 10.11
N ARG A 12 20.56 -1.95 10.90
CA ARG A 12 20.54 -3.31 11.49
C ARG A 12 19.19 -3.77 12.08
N PRO A 13 18.50 -3.00 12.96
CA PRO A 13 17.22 -3.46 13.52
C PRO A 13 16.14 -3.63 12.45
N LEU A 14 16.04 -2.67 11.51
CA LEU A 14 15.09 -2.75 10.42
C LEU A 14 15.40 -3.91 9.46
N ARG A 15 16.69 -4.22 9.23
CA ARG A 15 17.10 -5.37 8.40
C ARG A 15 16.72 -6.71 9.04
N ARG A 16 16.77 -6.83 10.37
CA ARG A 16 16.32 -8.05 11.08
C ARG A 16 14.82 -8.29 10.90
N LEU A 17 14.02 -7.24 11.02
CA LEU A 17 12.57 -7.30 10.79
C LEU A 17 12.25 -7.62 9.33
N GLU A 18 12.95 -6.98 8.39
CA GLU A 18 12.78 -7.29 6.97
C GLU A 18 13.22 -8.72 6.63
N ALA A 19 14.25 -9.26 7.27
CA ALA A 19 14.63 -10.66 7.10
C ALA A 19 13.55 -11.61 7.64
N ALA A 20 12.87 -11.26 8.73
CA ALA A 20 11.72 -12.02 9.21
C ALA A 20 10.56 -11.99 8.22
N TRP A 21 10.27 -10.82 7.63
CA TRP A 21 9.31 -10.67 6.55
C TRP A 21 9.68 -11.50 5.31
N GLY A 22 10.95 -11.48 4.89
CA GLY A 22 11.44 -12.30 3.78
C GLY A 22 11.31 -13.80 4.05
N ARG A 23 11.48 -14.25 5.31
CA ARG A 23 11.20 -15.64 5.69
C ARG A 23 9.73 -15.98 5.56
N LEU A 24 8.82 -15.09 5.93
CA LEU A 24 7.38 -15.25 5.73
C LEU A 24 7.04 -15.35 4.24
N GLU A 25 7.55 -14.43 3.41
CA GLU A 25 7.39 -14.48 1.95
C GLU A 25 7.88 -15.83 1.40
N SER A 26 9.06 -16.32 1.82
CA SER A 26 9.60 -17.60 1.36
C SER A 26 8.75 -18.82 1.78
N ARG A 27 8.06 -18.76 2.94
CA ARG A 27 7.16 -19.83 3.39
C ARG A 27 5.92 -19.87 2.52
N ILE A 28 5.37 -18.72 2.18
CA ILE A 28 4.22 -18.60 1.28
C ILE A 28 4.61 -19.00 -0.14
N ASP A 29 5.82 -18.67 -0.59
CA ASP A 29 6.36 -19.17 -1.86
C ASP A 29 6.38 -20.69 -1.89
N ARG A 30 6.84 -21.36 -0.82
CA ARG A 30 6.82 -22.84 -0.74
C ARG A 30 5.41 -23.42 -0.78
N LEU A 31 4.44 -22.80 -0.10
CA LEU A 31 3.05 -23.25 -0.12
C LEU A 31 2.40 -23.03 -1.49
N SER A 32 2.65 -21.89 -2.12
CA SER A 32 2.14 -21.57 -3.46
C SER A 32 2.83 -22.35 -4.58
N THR A 33 4.09 -22.78 -4.38
CA THR A 33 4.82 -23.65 -5.31
C THR A 33 4.47 -25.13 -5.15
N LEU A 34 3.99 -25.60 -4.00
CA LEU A 34 3.42 -26.96 -3.87
C LEU A 34 2.21 -27.16 -4.80
N ALA A 35 1.48 -26.08 -5.08
CA ALA A 35 0.52 -25.99 -6.18
C ALA A 35 1.22 -25.81 -7.56
N ALA A 36 2.35 -26.49 -7.79
CA ALA A 36 3.31 -26.25 -8.89
C ALA A 36 2.71 -26.19 -10.30
N ARG A 37 1.56 -26.85 -10.53
CA ARG A 37 0.84 -26.80 -11.81
C ARG A 37 0.18 -25.44 -12.10
N LEU A 38 -0.04 -24.59 -11.11
CA LEU A 38 -0.78 -23.33 -11.25
C LEU A 38 0.11 -22.07 -11.40
N ARG A 39 1.43 -22.24 -11.54
CA ARG A 39 2.47 -21.19 -11.53
C ARG A 39 2.58 -20.50 -10.15
N PRO A 40 3.79 -20.27 -9.63
CA PRO A 40 3.97 -19.65 -8.33
C PRO A 40 3.46 -18.20 -8.32
N TYR A 41 2.51 -17.91 -7.43
CA TYR A 41 2.01 -16.56 -7.18
C TYR A 41 1.88 -16.31 -5.69
N ASN A 42 2.78 -15.49 -5.13
CA ASN A 42 2.72 -15.07 -3.74
C ASN A 42 1.96 -13.73 -3.62
N PRO A 43 0.82 -13.70 -2.91
CA PRO A 43 0.03 -12.46 -2.71
C PRO A 43 0.83 -11.31 -2.09
N LEU A 44 1.82 -11.61 -1.24
CA LEU A 44 2.64 -10.59 -0.56
C LEU A 44 3.50 -9.76 -1.54
N TYR A 45 3.73 -10.25 -2.76
CA TYR A 45 4.42 -9.48 -3.81
C TYR A 45 3.51 -8.44 -4.46
N HIS A 46 2.19 -8.60 -4.34
CA HIS A 46 1.20 -7.80 -5.07
C HIS A 46 0.29 -6.98 -4.15
N LEU A 47 0.70 -6.70 -2.91
CA LEU A 47 -0.13 -6.02 -1.91
C LEU A 47 -0.72 -4.69 -2.40
N GLY A 48 0.07 -3.85 -3.07
CA GLY A 48 -0.43 -2.57 -3.60
C GLY A 48 -1.46 -2.74 -4.72
N GLN A 49 -1.26 -3.72 -5.62
CA GLN A 49 -2.25 -4.03 -6.65
C GLN A 49 -3.51 -4.69 -6.08
N LEU A 50 -3.37 -5.51 -5.04
CA LEU A 50 -4.49 -6.10 -4.31
C LEU A 50 -5.34 -5.02 -3.62
N THR A 51 -4.72 -3.98 -3.03
CA THR A 51 -5.45 -2.83 -2.48
C THR A 51 -6.30 -2.14 -3.56
N ILE A 52 -5.74 -1.88 -4.74
CA ILE A 52 -6.49 -1.28 -5.87
C ILE A 52 -7.63 -2.20 -6.32
N PHE A 53 -7.36 -3.50 -6.46
CA PHE A 53 -8.38 -4.49 -6.81
C PHE A 53 -9.53 -4.52 -5.80
N LEU A 54 -9.23 -4.54 -4.50
CA LEU A 54 -10.25 -4.54 -3.44
C LEU A 54 -11.06 -3.23 -3.43
N LEU A 55 -10.44 -2.09 -3.71
CA LEU A 55 -11.15 -0.81 -3.86
C LEU A 55 -12.14 -0.83 -5.03
N ILE A 56 -11.75 -1.41 -6.18
CA ILE A 56 -12.64 -1.61 -7.32
C ILE A 56 -13.76 -2.59 -6.96
N TYR A 57 -13.44 -3.70 -6.31
CA TYR A 57 -14.42 -4.69 -5.86
C TYR A 57 -15.47 -4.06 -4.92
N LEU A 58 -15.03 -3.26 -3.96
CA LEU A 58 -15.89 -2.48 -3.05
C LEU A 58 -16.75 -1.48 -3.80
N THR A 59 -16.20 -0.81 -4.81
CA THR A 59 -16.97 0.14 -5.62
C THR A 59 -18.07 -0.58 -6.41
N LEU A 60 -17.78 -1.72 -7.03
CA LEU A 60 -18.76 -2.50 -7.80
C LEU A 60 -19.88 -3.06 -6.91
N THR A 61 -19.51 -3.67 -5.78
CA THR A 61 -20.49 -4.17 -4.80
C THR A 61 -21.26 -3.03 -4.13
N GLY A 62 -20.60 -1.91 -3.85
CA GLY A 62 -21.21 -0.71 -3.27
C GLY A 62 -22.24 -0.07 -4.19
N VAL A 63 -21.93 0.09 -5.49
CA VAL A 63 -22.89 0.59 -6.50
C VAL A 63 -24.15 -0.29 -6.51
N TYR A 64 -23.99 -1.61 -6.51
CA TYR A 64 -25.14 -2.52 -6.43
C TYR A 64 -25.99 -2.28 -5.17
N LEU A 65 -25.35 -2.16 -4.01
CA LEU A 65 -26.06 -1.91 -2.74
C LEU A 65 -26.76 -0.54 -2.73
N THR A 66 -26.10 0.51 -3.24
CA THR A 66 -26.66 1.86 -3.32
C THR A 66 -27.93 1.91 -4.18
N LEU A 67 -28.00 1.13 -5.27
CA LEU A 67 -29.19 1.08 -6.13
C LEU A 67 -30.44 0.51 -5.43
N LEU A 68 -30.25 -0.28 -4.38
CA LEU A 68 -31.33 -0.97 -3.66
C LEU A 68 -31.60 -0.34 -2.28
N TYR A 69 -30.64 0.41 -1.75
CA TYR A 69 -30.72 1.05 -0.44
C TYR A 69 -31.76 2.18 -0.40
N ARG A 70 -32.56 2.24 0.67
CA ARG A 70 -33.54 3.31 0.89
C ARG A 70 -33.19 4.11 2.14
N PRO A 71 -32.75 5.38 2.01
CA PRO A 71 -32.36 6.19 3.14
C PRO A 71 -33.56 6.58 4.02
N GLY A 72 -33.34 6.63 5.34
CA GLY A 72 -34.29 7.11 6.34
C GLY A 72 -34.35 6.20 7.58
N GLU A 73 -34.73 6.76 8.72
CA GLU A 73 -34.74 6.07 10.01
C GLU A 73 -35.56 4.77 10.00
N THR A 74 -36.77 4.81 9.41
CA THR A 74 -37.66 3.64 9.35
C THR A 74 -37.36 2.69 8.20
N ARG A 75 -36.67 3.15 7.15
CA ARG A 75 -36.50 2.38 5.88
C ARG A 75 -35.09 1.85 5.66
N ALA A 76 -34.07 2.45 6.27
CA ALA A 76 -32.66 2.07 6.07
C ALA A 76 -32.46 0.60 6.43
N PHE A 77 -32.78 0.23 7.67
CA PHE A 77 -32.67 -1.14 8.15
C PHE A 77 -33.50 -2.12 7.32
N GLU A 78 -34.77 -1.80 7.04
CA GLU A 78 -35.65 -2.65 6.24
C GLU A 78 -35.09 -2.91 4.83
N SER A 79 -34.52 -1.88 4.19
CA SER A 79 -33.93 -2.02 2.87
C SER A 79 -32.69 -2.92 2.88
N VAL A 80 -31.84 -2.80 3.90
CA VAL A 80 -30.65 -3.66 4.06
C VAL A 80 -31.04 -5.10 4.40
N ALA A 81 -32.06 -5.29 5.23
CA ALA A 81 -32.63 -6.60 5.54
C ALA A 81 -33.22 -7.25 4.28
N ALA A 82 -33.97 -6.50 3.47
CA ALA A 82 -34.54 -6.99 2.21
C ALA A 82 -33.46 -7.39 1.20
N ILE A 83 -32.38 -6.62 1.06
CA ILE A 83 -31.21 -7.00 0.23
C ILE A 83 -30.64 -8.33 0.72
N SER A 84 -30.43 -8.45 2.03
CA SER A 84 -29.83 -9.63 2.67
C SER A 84 -30.71 -10.88 2.60
N ALA A 85 -32.03 -10.72 2.42
CA ALA A 85 -32.97 -11.82 2.30
C ALA A 85 -32.86 -12.56 0.95
N THR A 86 -32.30 -11.90 -0.08
CA THR A 86 -32.05 -12.54 -1.38
C THR A 86 -30.68 -13.22 -1.39
N TRP A 87 -30.55 -14.38 -2.06
CA TRP A 87 -29.27 -15.09 -2.12
C TRP A 87 -28.14 -14.22 -2.72
N PHE A 88 -28.45 -13.48 -3.79
CA PHE A 88 -27.47 -12.63 -4.47
C PHE A 88 -27.16 -11.35 -3.68
N GLY A 89 -28.20 -10.70 -3.12
CA GLY A 89 -28.00 -9.53 -2.27
C GLY A 89 -27.23 -9.84 -0.99
N SER A 90 -27.43 -11.02 -0.41
CA SER A 90 -26.63 -11.51 0.73
C SER A 90 -25.15 -11.67 0.37
N ILE A 91 -24.83 -12.27 -0.78
CA ILE A 91 -23.44 -12.38 -1.27
C ILE A 91 -22.84 -11.00 -1.51
N MET A 92 -23.58 -10.09 -2.16
CA MET A 92 -23.09 -8.74 -2.44
C MET A 92 -22.81 -7.95 -1.16
N ARG A 93 -23.75 -7.96 -0.20
CA ARG A 93 -23.58 -7.26 1.09
C ARG A 93 -22.45 -7.86 1.92
N THR A 94 -22.44 -9.19 2.07
CA THR A 94 -21.43 -9.87 2.87
C THR A 94 -20.04 -9.71 2.27
N SER A 95 -19.91 -9.85 0.95
CA SER A 95 -18.61 -9.68 0.29
C SER A 95 -18.14 -8.23 0.29
N HIS A 96 -19.05 -7.24 0.23
CA HIS A 96 -18.73 -5.83 0.44
C HIS A 96 -18.13 -5.62 1.84
N ARG A 97 -18.77 -6.19 2.87
CA ARG A 97 -18.29 -6.09 4.25
C ARG A 97 -16.91 -6.73 4.46
N TYR A 98 -16.70 -7.95 3.94
CA TYR A 98 -15.41 -8.64 4.04
C TYR A 98 -14.32 -8.02 3.17
N ALA A 99 -14.67 -7.46 2.01
CA ALA A 99 -13.72 -6.73 1.17
C ALA A 99 -13.22 -5.46 1.87
N ALA A 100 -14.05 -4.81 2.70
CA ALA A 100 -13.65 -3.65 3.49
C ALA A 100 -12.56 -4.01 4.52
N ASP A 101 -12.74 -5.11 5.26
CA ASP A 101 -11.73 -5.62 6.20
C ASP A 101 -10.44 -6.03 5.48
N ALA A 102 -10.60 -6.75 4.37
CA ALA A 102 -9.46 -7.16 3.55
C ALA A 102 -8.69 -5.94 3.01
N LEU A 103 -9.38 -4.87 2.61
CA LEU A 103 -8.75 -3.65 2.11
C LEU A 103 -7.85 -3.02 3.19
N ILE A 104 -8.36 -2.86 4.41
CA ILE A 104 -7.60 -2.31 5.54
C ILE A 104 -6.39 -3.19 5.84
N LEU A 105 -6.59 -4.50 5.98
CA LEU A 105 -5.51 -5.45 6.25
C LEU A 105 -4.40 -5.39 5.18
N VAL A 106 -4.78 -5.49 3.91
CA VAL A 106 -3.81 -5.47 2.79
C VAL A 106 -3.11 -4.12 2.69
N ALA A 107 -3.80 -3.00 2.94
CA ALA A 107 -3.19 -1.67 2.96
C ALA A 107 -2.14 -1.54 4.08
N PHE A 108 -2.43 -2.03 5.29
CA PHE A 108 -1.44 -2.07 6.38
C PHE A 108 -0.24 -2.97 6.05
N LEU A 109 -0.46 -4.14 5.45
CA LEU A 109 0.63 -5.01 4.99
C LEU A 109 1.47 -4.32 3.91
N HIS A 110 0.83 -3.57 2.99
CA HIS A 110 1.51 -2.80 1.96
C HIS A 110 2.39 -1.69 2.57
N ALA A 111 1.84 -0.89 3.49
CA ALA A 111 2.57 0.15 4.20
C ALA A 111 3.72 -0.42 5.04
N GLY A 112 3.48 -1.52 5.76
CA GLY A 112 4.48 -2.25 6.54
C GLY A 112 5.63 -2.74 5.66
N LYS A 113 5.34 -3.35 4.51
CA LYS A 113 6.38 -3.78 3.54
C LYS A 113 7.19 -2.60 3.01
N ALA A 114 6.55 -1.45 2.74
CA ALA A 114 7.24 -0.25 2.28
C ALA A 114 8.18 0.32 3.38
N PHE A 115 7.73 0.33 4.64
CA PHE A 115 8.53 0.71 5.79
C PHE A 115 9.74 -0.23 5.99
N LEU A 116 9.49 -1.54 6.06
CA LEU A 116 10.53 -2.56 6.26
C LEU A 116 11.56 -2.54 5.14
N SER A 117 11.15 -2.24 3.90
CA SER A 117 12.06 -2.17 2.75
C SER A 117 12.80 -0.82 2.62
N ASP A 118 12.62 0.10 3.57
CA ASP A 118 13.16 1.46 3.56
C ASP A 118 12.73 2.27 2.31
N ARG A 119 11.49 2.08 1.85
CA ARG A 119 10.94 2.65 0.59
C ARG A 119 9.96 3.81 0.83
N PHE A 120 10.23 4.68 1.81
CA PHE A 120 9.30 5.76 2.18
C PHE A 120 9.85 7.19 2.02
N TRP A 121 11.14 7.35 1.76
CA TRP A 121 11.84 8.63 1.76
C TRP A 121 12.39 9.01 0.37
N GLY A 122 13.01 10.19 0.24
CA GLY A 122 13.53 10.69 -1.04
C GLY A 122 12.39 11.01 -1.99
N SER A 123 12.51 10.66 -3.29
CA SER A 123 11.41 10.90 -4.23
C SER A 123 10.13 10.09 -3.91
N ARG A 124 10.18 9.14 -2.96
CA ARG A 124 9.04 8.31 -2.54
C ARG A 124 8.19 8.91 -1.42
N TRP A 125 8.58 10.06 -0.85
CA TRP A 125 7.82 10.70 0.26
C TRP A 125 6.36 10.94 -0.11
N LEU A 126 6.08 11.31 -1.37
CA LEU A 126 4.73 11.59 -1.85
C LEU A 126 3.85 10.33 -1.77
N ALA A 127 4.37 9.17 -2.18
CA ALA A 127 3.66 7.91 -2.07
C ALA A 127 3.42 7.53 -0.60
N TRP A 128 4.40 7.75 0.28
CA TRP A 128 4.25 7.47 1.70
C TRP A 128 3.14 8.31 2.36
N VAL A 129 3.17 9.63 2.18
CA VAL A 129 2.19 10.54 2.79
C VAL A 129 0.79 10.33 2.22
N SER A 130 0.68 10.27 0.88
CA SER A 130 -0.61 9.98 0.25
C SER A 130 -1.16 8.61 0.66
N GLY A 131 -0.31 7.60 0.85
CA GLY A 131 -0.72 6.27 1.30
C GLY A 131 -1.37 6.28 2.68
N TRP A 132 -0.80 7.00 3.64
CA TRP A 132 -1.38 7.14 4.97
C TRP A 132 -2.67 7.96 4.97
N ILE A 133 -2.76 9.02 4.16
CA ILE A 133 -4.00 9.78 3.97
C ILE A 133 -5.09 8.88 3.38
N ILE A 134 -4.75 8.04 2.39
CA ILE A 134 -5.68 7.06 1.79
C ILE A 134 -6.15 6.04 2.83
N VAL A 135 -5.27 5.54 3.70
CA VAL A 135 -5.65 4.60 4.79
C VAL A 135 -6.62 5.27 5.77
N LEU A 136 -6.40 6.53 6.13
CA LEU A 136 -7.34 7.29 6.98
C LEU A 136 -8.70 7.47 6.29
N LEU A 137 -8.71 7.72 4.98
CA LEU A 137 -9.94 7.78 4.19
C LEU A 137 -10.64 6.41 4.09
N PHE A 138 -9.91 5.29 3.97
CA PHE A 138 -10.50 3.95 4.03
C PHE A 138 -11.19 3.69 5.36
N TRP A 139 -10.54 4.07 6.47
CA TRP A 139 -11.13 3.96 7.80
C TRP A 139 -12.39 4.82 7.91
N ALA A 140 -12.35 6.09 7.49
CA ALA A 140 -13.52 6.98 7.51
C ALA A 140 -14.70 6.44 6.67
N VAL A 141 -14.44 5.99 5.45
CA VAL A 141 -15.47 5.41 4.55
C VAL A 141 -16.08 4.16 5.14
N GLY A 142 -15.26 3.25 5.68
CA GLY A 142 -15.77 2.02 6.29
C GLY A 142 -16.58 2.28 7.56
N THR A 143 -16.16 3.23 8.42
CA THR A 143 -16.95 3.66 9.58
C THR A 143 -18.30 4.24 9.17
N MET A 144 -18.36 5.06 8.10
CA MET A 144 -19.62 5.58 7.56
C MET A 144 -20.57 4.47 7.09
N GLY A 145 -20.04 3.35 6.62
CA GLY A 145 -20.84 2.19 6.19
C GLY A 145 -21.67 1.57 7.32
N TYR A 146 -21.23 1.65 8.59
CA TYR A 146 -22.00 1.14 9.74
C TYR A 146 -23.28 1.93 9.95
N PHE A 147 -23.22 3.27 9.86
CA PHE A 147 -24.40 4.13 10.02
C PHE A 147 -25.49 3.84 8.98
N LEU A 148 -25.10 3.38 7.78
CA LEU A 148 -26.05 3.05 6.70
C LEU A 148 -26.84 1.75 6.95
N VAL A 149 -26.38 0.86 7.85
CA VAL A 149 -27.13 -0.36 8.19
C VAL A 149 -28.29 -0.05 9.13
N TRP A 150 -28.11 0.93 10.02
CA TRP A 150 -29.09 1.34 11.03
C TRP A 150 -29.58 0.21 11.95
N ASP A 151 -28.66 -0.66 12.33
CA ASP A 151 -28.85 -1.67 13.37
C ASP A 151 -28.38 -1.14 14.74
N ASP A 152 -28.45 -2.01 15.73
CA ASP A 152 -28.05 -1.76 17.11
C ASP A 152 -26.59 -1.31 17.25
N ALA A 153 -25.68 -1.78 16.39
CA ALA A 153 -24.30 -1.28 16.31
C ALA A 153 -24.23 0.16 15.80
N ALA A 154 -25.00 0.51 14.78
CA ALA A 154 -25.11 1.89 14.28
C ALA A 154 -25.68 2.82 15.37
N GLN A 155 -26.74 2.41 16.05
CA GLN A 155 -27.34 3.16 17.15
C GLN A 155 -26.33 3.40 18.28
N TRP A 156 -25.61 2.36 18.70
CA TRP A 156 -24.59 2.46 19.73
C TRP A 156 -23.49 3.45 19.32
N LEU A 157 -23.00 3.35 18.09
CA LEU A 157 -21.97 4.24 17.57
C LEU A 157 -22.44 5.71 17.52
N THR A 158 -23.71 5.94 17.13
CA THR A 158 -24.31 7.27 17.15
C THR A 158 -24.39 7.82 18.58
N GLN A 159 -24.88 7.03 19.54
CA GLN A 159 -24.97 7.45 20.95
C GLN A 159 -23.59 7.73 21.53
N TYR A 160 -22.63 6.81 21.33
CA TYR A 160 -21.24 6.99 21.75
C TYR A 160 -20.64 8.28 21.20
N SER A 161 -20.84 8.57 19.91
CA SER A 161 -20.33 9.77 19.27
C SER A 161 -20.95 11.04 19.87
N LEU A 162 -22.26 11.04 20.17
CA LEU A 162 -22.95 12.18 20.77
C LEU A 162 -22.48 12.47 22.19
N ASP A 163 -22.40 11.43 23.02
CA ASP A 163 -21.99 11.53 24.43
C ASP A 163 -20.56 12.05 24.55
N ARG A 164 -19.66 11.60 23.67
CA ARG A 164 -18.24 11.88 23.76
C ARG A 164 -17.84 13.24 23.17
N LEU A 165 -18.53 13.68 22.11
CA LEU A 165 -18.15 14.88 21.36
C LEU A 165 -18.83 16.17 21.86
N GLY A 166 -19.61 16.10 22.94
CA GLY A 166 -20.12 17.26 23.70
C GLY A 166 -20.72 18.36 22.81
N GLY A 167 -21.46 18.00 21.76
CA GLY A 167 -22.09 18.93 20.81
C GLY A 167 -21.14 19.90 20.08
N SER A 168 -19.82 19.74 20.17
CA SER A 168 -18.83 20.71 19.67
C SER A 168 -17.87 20.16 18.61
N PHE A 169 -17.72 18.83 18.49
CA PHE A 169 -17.13 18.21 17.29
C PHE A 169 -18.19 17.89 16.21
N THR A 170 -19.38 18.42 16.38
CA THR A 170 -20.37 18.55 15.32
C THR A 170 -19.97 19.65 14.36
N LEU A 171 -19.20 19.27 13.33
CA LEU A 171 -19.75 19.36 11.97
C LEU A 171 -21.28 19.50 12.07
N ALA A 172 -21.86 20.62 11.63
CA ALA A 172 -23.24 21.11 11.86
C ALA A 172 -24.41 20.14 11.48
N PHE A 173 -24.15 18.85 11.39
CA PHE A 173 -24.95 17.72 10.94
C PHE A 173 -25.44 16.79 12.08
N LEU A 174 -24.99 16.94 13.33
CA LEU A 174 -25.50 16.16 14.50
C LEU A 174 -25.97 17.06 15.66
N GLY A 175 -26.61 18.18 15.35
CA GLY A 175 -27.16 19.08 16.37
C GLY A 175 -28.15 18.37 17.32
N PRO A 176 -28.36 18.93 18.54
CA PRO A 176 -28.87 18.20 19.72
C PRO A 176 -30.29 17.64 19.54
N ASP A 177 -31.08 18.27 18.68
CA ASP A 177 -32.44 17.82 18.38
C ASP A 177 -32.44 16.89 17.15
N SER A 178 -31.97 15.66 17.35
CA SER A 178 -32.26 14.49 16.51
C SER A 178 -31.78 14.47 15.05
N ALA A 179 -30.74 15.21 14.67
CA ALA A 179 -30.26 15.17 13.28
C ALA A 179 -29.83 13.76 12.81
N ALA A 180 -29.34 12.88 13.69
CA ALA A 180 -29.03 11.48 13.38
C ALA A 180 -30.26 10.61 13.05
N ARG A 181 -31.48 11.11 13.29
CA ARG A 181 -32.75 10.43 12.98
C ARG A 181 -33.47 11.04 11.78
N THR A 182 -32.95 12.16 11.29
CA THR A 182 -33.52 12.84 10.13
C THR A 182 -33.12 12.12 8.85
N PHE A 183 -34.06 12.04 7.90
CA PHE A 183 -33.78 11.58 6.53
C PHE A 183 -32.49 12.18 5.94
N SER A 184 -32.22 13.46 6.24
CA SER A 184 -31.01 14.19 5.84
C SER A 184 -29.71 13.54 6.30
N PHE A 185 -29.64 12.97 7.51
CA PHE A 185 -28.43 12.29 7.99
C PHE A 185 -28.08 11.09 7.11
N PHE A 186 -29.05 10.23 6.81
CA PHE A 186 -28.83 9.08 5.94
C PHE A 186 -28.41 9.50 4.53
N ILE A 187 -28.99 10.56 3.98
CA ILE A 187 -28.60 11.09 2.67
C ILE A 187 -27.18 11.64 2.70
N ILE A 188 -26.81 12.41 3.72
CA ILE A 188 -25.46 12.98 3.85
C ILE A 188 -24.41 11.89 4.03
N ILE A 189 -24.65 10.93 4.92
CA ILE A 189 -23.73 9.81 5.13
C ILE A 189 -23.62 8.96 3.86
N LEU A 190 -24.74 8.68 3.19
CA LEU A 190 -24.73 7.96 1.91
C LEU A 190 -23.94 8.74 0.85
N PHE A 191 -24.16 10.05 0.75
CA PHE A 191 -23.43 10.93 -0.17
C PHE A 191 -21.93 10.89 0.12
N LEU A 192 -21.51 11.08 1.38
CA LEU A 192 -20.10 11.04 1.76
C LEU A 192 -19.49 9.65 1.53
N HIS A 193 -20.19 8.58 1.88
CA HIS A 193 -19.74 7.21 1.70
C HIS A 193 -19.57 6.83 0.22
N VAL A 194 -20.42 7.35 -0.68
CA VAL A 194 -20.34 7.10 -2.13
C VAL A 194 -19.37 8.07 -2.83
N PHE A 195 -19.28 9.32 -2.39
CA PHE A 195 -18.43 10.35 -2.99
C PHE A 195 -16.95 10.20 -2.61
N MET A 196 -16.65 9.83 -1.36
CA MET A 196 -15.26 9.65 -0.90
C MET A 196 -14.47 8.59 -1.69
N PRO A 197 -15.05 7.47 -2.15
CA PRO A 197 -14.41 6.56 -3.12
C PRO A 197 -13.91 7.24 -4.41
N LEU A 198 -14.57 8.29 -4.90
CA LEU A 198 -14.09 9.06 -6.06
C LEU A 198 -12.84 9.89 -5.69
N ILE A 199 -12.82 10.49 -4.51
CA ILE A 199 -11.64 11.17 -3.95
C ILE A 199 -10.50 10.16 -3.76
N LEU A 200 -10.81 8.96 -3.27
CA LEU A 200 -9.84 7.87 -3.12
C LEU A 200 -9.23 7.46 -4.47
N ALA A 201 -10.02 7.39 -5.54
CA ALA A 201 -9.51 7.11 -6.88
C ALA A 201 -8.49 8.18 -7.35
N LEU A 202 -8.77 9.47 -7.11
CA LEU A 202 -7.81 10.55 -7.34
C LEU A 202 -6.58 10.42 -6.43
N GLY A 203 -6.79 10.06 -5.16
CA GLY A 203 -5.73 9.80 -4.20
C GLY A 203 -4.78 8.70 -4.68
N VAL A 204 -5.30 7.61 -5.23
CA VAL A 204 -4.50 6.53 -5.83
C VAL A 204 -3.68 7.05 -7.01
N LEU A 205 -4.21 7.93 -7.85
CA LEU A 205 -3.44 8.56 -8.94
C LEU A 205 -2.25 9.37 -8.40
N VAL A 206 -2.48 10.19 -7.37
CA VAL A 206 -1.41 10.95 -6.69
C VAL A 206 -0.39 10.00 -6.06
N HIS A 207 -0.85 8.91 -5.46
CA HIS A 207 -0.02 7.91 -4.79
C HIS A 207 0.97 7.22 -5.74
N VAL A 208 0.58 6.97 -6.99
CA VAL A 208 1.43 6.33 -8.00
C VAL A 208 2.12 7.30 -8.97
N LEU A 209 1.86 8.60 -8.86
CA LEU A 209 2.26 9.64 -9.82
C LEU A 209 3.74 9.62 -10.22
N ARG A 210 4.63 9.25 -9.28
CA ARG A 210 6.09 9.24 -9.50
C ARG A 210 6.62 7.92 -10.06
N LEU A 211 5.75 6.96 -10.42
CA LEU A 211 6.13 5.71 -11.06
C LEU A 211 5.88 5.81 -12.56
N ALA A 212 6.93 5.74 -13.37
CA ALA A 212 6.84 5.82 -14.83
C ALA A 212 6.00 4.67 -15.42
N ARG A 213 6.07 3.50 -14.79
CA ARG A 213 5.45 2.24 -15.26
C ARG A 213 4.67 1.58 -14.13
N ALA A 214 3.73 2.33 -13.54
CA ALA A 214 2.86 1.82 -12.49
C ALA A 214 2.02 0.64 -13.03
N ARG A 215 2.16 -0.53 -12.39
CA ARG A 215 1.29 -1.67 -12.65
C ARG A 215 0.12 -1.62 -11.69
N TYR A 216 -1.06 -1.26 -12.20
CA TYR A 216 -2.30 -1.14 -11.43
C TYR A 216 -2.92 -2.52 -11.11
N TRP A 217 -2.80 -3.47 -12.04
CA TRP A 217 -3.47 -4.76 -11.94
C TRP A 217 -2.57 -5.83 -11.34
N ALA A 218 -3.13 -6.59 -10.39
CA ALA A 218 -2.51 -7.80 -9.89
C ALA A 218 -2.59 -8.91 -10.98
N PRO A 219 -1.79 -9.99 -10.87
CA PRO A 219 -1.98 -11.14 -11.75
C PRO A 219 -3.43 -11.63 -11.75
N ARG A 220 -3.98 -11.95 -12.92
CA ARG A 220 -5.41 -12.28 -13.10
C ARG A 220 -5.90 -13.37 -12.14
N TRP A 221 -5.12 -14.43 -11.98
CA TRP A 221 -5.45 -15.53 -11.08
C TRP A 221 -5.54 -15.12 -9.62
N LEU A 222 -4.70 -14.19 -9.17
CA LEU A 222 -4.74 -13.68 -7.80
C LEU A 222 -6.00 -12.84 -7.54
N MET A 223 -6.45 -12.07 -8.54
CA MET A 223 -7.72 -11.33 -8.45
C MET A 223 -8.91 -12.28 -8.44
N ILE A 224 -8.92 -13.29 -9.33
CA ILE A 224 -9.99 -14.31 -9.40
C ILE A 224 -10.06 -15.11 -8.10
N SER A 225 -8.92 -15.58 -7.58
CA SER A 225 -8.89 -16.35 -6.32
C SER A 225 -9.33 -15.51 -5.13
N SER A 226 -8.95 -14.22 -5.09
CA SER A 226 -9.38 -13.30 -4.03
C SER A 226 -10.90 -13.04 -4.11
N ALA A 227 -11.45 -12.79 -5.30
CA ALA A 227 -12.89 -12.64 -5.49
C ALA A 227 -13.65 -13.91 -5.11
N LEU A 228 -13.17 -15.07 -5.59
CA LEU A 228 -13.77 -16.36 -5.28
C LEU A 228 -13.74 -16.63 -3.77
N LEU A 229 -12.62 -16.33 -3.10
CA LEU A 229 -12.51 -16.46 -1.65
C LEU A 229 -13.56 -15.58 -0.94
N LEU A 230 -13.71 -14.32 -1.33
CA LEU A 230 -14.72 -13.42 -0.76
C LEU A 230 -16.15 -13.95 -0.97
N VAL A 231 -16.46 -14.47 -2.17
CA VAL A 231 -17.77 -15.06 -2.47
C VAL A 231 -18.00 -16.34 -1.66
N LEU A 232 -17.01 -17.23 -1.58
CA LEU A 232 -17.10 -18.47 -0.80
C LEU A 232 -17.26 -18.18 0.69
N LEU A 233 -16.52 -17.22 1.24
CA LEU A 233 -16.69 -16.76 2.61
C LEU A 233 -18.08 -16.17 2.82
N SER A 234 -18.61 -15.43 1.84
CA SER A 234 -19.95 -14.84 1.92
C SER A 234 -21.07 -15.89 1.92
N LEU A 235 -20.87 -16.99 1.19
CA LEU A 235 -21.80 -18.13 1.18
C LEU A 235 -21.72 -18.96 2.46
N ALA A 236 -20.50 -19.18 2.98
CA ALA A 236 -20.27 -19.98 4.16
C ALA A 236 -20.63 -19.25 5.47
N LEU A 237 -20.37 -17.95 5.52
CA LEU A 237 -20.50 -17.09 6.69
C LEU A 237 -21.18 -15.77 6.27
N PRO A 238 -22.49 -15.79 5.97
CA PRO A 238 -23.22 -14.57 5.65
C PRO A 238 -23.22 -13.62 6.86
N VAL A 239 -22.97 -12.34 6.62
CA VAL A 239 -23.02 -11.32 7.69
C VAL A 239 -24.47 -11.09 8.06
N ALA A 240 -24.83 -11.41 9.30
CA ALA A 240 -26.14 -11.11 9.86
C ALA A 240 -26.33 -9.60 10.07
N ASN A 241 -27.58 -9.13 10.06
CA ASN A 241 -27.92 -7.81 10.58
C ASN A 241 -28.05 -7.90 12.10
N GLY A 242 -27.67 -6.85 12.82
CA GLY A 242 -28.03 -6.69 14.23
C GLY A 242 -29.54 -6.51 14.41
N ALA A 243 -29.97 -6.28 15.65
CA ALA A 243 -31.35 -5.86 15.89
C ALA A 243 -31.60 -4.48 15.25
N PRO A 244 -32.81 -4.16 14.76
CA PRO A 244 -33.11 -2.82 14.31
C PRO A 244 -32.86 -1.81 15.44
N ALA A 245 -32.34 -0.63 15.09
CA ALA A 245 -32.13 0.45 16.04
C ALA A 245 -33.46 0.82 16.75
N ASP A 246 -33.46 0.75 18.07
CA ASP A 246 -34.58 1.16 18.93
C ASP A 246 -34.06 2.06 20.06
N VAL A 247 -34.40 3.33 19.95
CA VAL A 247 -33.98 4.41 20.84
C VAL A 247 -34.53 4.28 22.26
N ASN A 248 -35.60 3.50 22.44
CA ASN A 248 -36.20 3.23 23.74
C ASN A 248 -35.54 2.03 24.43
N ARG A 249 -34.70 1.30 23.71
CA ARG A 249 -33.98 0.14 24.22
C ARG A 249 -32.58 0.55 24.66
N MET A 250 -32.28 0.31 25.93
CA MET A 250 -30.90 0.37 26.41
C MET A 250 -30.10 -0.78 25.77
N LEU A 251 -29.06 -0.41 25.04
CA LEU A 251 -28.17 -1.37 24.39
C LEU A 251 -27.27 -2.03 25.43
N GLY A 252 -27.19 -3.37 25.38
CA GLY A 252 -26.34 -4.17 26.25
C GLY A 252 -24.91 -4.29 25.73
N ARG A 253 -24.26 -5.44 25.96
CA ARG A 253 -22.93 -5.73 25.40
C ARG A 253 -23.00 -5.86 23.88
N MET A 254 -22.25 -5.02 23.16
CA MET A 254 -22.08 -5.07 21.71
C MET A 254 -20.75 -5.74 21.33
N THR A 255 -20.72 -6.45 20.21
CA THR A 255 -19.47 -6.92 19.60
C THR A 255 -18.83 -5.78 18.82
N ILE A 256 -17.69 -5.29 19.30
CA ILE A 256 -16.95 -4.21 18.66
C ILE A 256 -16.14 -4.79 17.48
N ASP A 257 -16.29 -4.18 16.30
CA ASP A 257 -15.41 -4.46 15.18
C ASP A 257 -14.01 -3.89 15.44
N TRP A 258 -12.99 -4.74 15.33
CA TRP A 258 -11.64 -4.34 15.69
C TRP A 258 -10.97 -3.36 14.72
N TRP A 259 -11.31 -3.41 13.43
CA TRP A 259 -10.67 -2.58 12.40
C TRP A 259 -11.17 -1.13 12.43
N TYR A 260 -12.48 -0.97 12.61
CA TYR A 260 -13.13 0.33 12.52
C TYR A 260 -13.47 0.90 13.88
N LEU A 261 -13.77 0.08 14.89
CA LEU A 261 -14.28 0.50 16.19
C LEU A 261 -13.38 0.04 17.36
N GLY A 262 -12.32 -0.72 17.10
CA GLY A 262 -11.45 -1.32 18.12
C GLY A 262 -10.68 -0.32 18.99
N PHE A 263 -10.61 0.95 18.56
CA PHE A 263 -9.97 2.01 19.35
C PHE A 263 -10.91 2.66 20.38
N LEU A 264 -12.23 2.41 20.33
CA LEU A 264 -13.18 3.04 21.26
C LEU A 264 -12.94 2.63 22.73
N PRO A 265 -12.66 1.35 23.07
CA PRO A 265 -12.28 1.00 24.45
C PRO A 265 -11.01 1.70 24.92
N LEU A 266 -10.12 2.07 23.99
CA LEU A 266 -8.89 2.79 24.31
C LEU A 266 -9.18 4.28 24.64
N ILE A 267 -10.19 4.88 24.02
CA ILE A 267 -10.70 6.21 24.37
C ILE A 267 -11.29 6.21 25.78
N ASP A 268 -12.05 5.19 26.13
CA ASP A 268 -12.68 5.08 27.45
C ASP A 268 -11.64 4.94 28.56
N TRP A 269 -10.53 4.23 28.27
CA TRP A 269 -9.43 4.05 29.22
C TRP A 269 -8.52 5.27 29.35
N LEU A 270 -8.15 5.94 28.25
CA LEU A 270 -7.18 7.05 28.26
C LEU A 270 -7.81 8.43 28.48
N GLY A 271 -9.11 8.59 28.18
CA GLY A 271 -9.75 9.90 28.08
C GLY A 271 -9.57 10.56 26.71
N ASP A 272 -10.57 11.34 26.25
CA ASP A 272 -10.57 11.97 24.92
C ASP A 272 -9.32 12.79 24.61
N PRO A 273 -8.93 13.77 25.45
CA PRO A 273 -7.87 14.69 25.05
C PRO A 273 -6.53 13.97 24.91
N LEU A 274 -6.28 12.99 25.80
CA LEU A 274 -5.07 12.19 25.77
C LEU A 274 -5.05 11.23 24.59
N PHE A 275 -6.15 10.51 24.35
CA PHE A 275 -6.24 9.57 23.22
C PHE A 275 -6.05 10.29 21.88
N TRP A 276 -6.78 11.38 21.64
CA TRP A 276 -6.69 12.13 20.40
C TRP A 276 -5.33 12.83 20.26
N GLY A 277 -4.80 13.40 21.33
CA GLY A 277 -3.46 13.99 21.35
C GLY A 277 -2.37 12.98 20.97
N LEU A 278 -2.39 11.79 21.57
CA LEU A 278 -1.46 10.71 21.26
C LEU A 278 -1.67 10.17 19.84
N SER A 279 -2.92 10.01 19.40
CA SER A 279 -3.24 9.52 18.05
C SER A 279 -2.74 10.47 16.97
N PHE A 280 -3.00 11.78 17.10
CA PHE A 280 -2.49 12.79 16.17
C PHE A 280 -0.97 12.87 16.20
N LEU A 281 -0.35 12.75 17.38
CA LEU A 281 1.10 12.69 17.49
C LEU A 281 1.68 11.47 16.76
N VAL A 282 1.14 10.27 16.99
CA VAL A 282 1.62 9.03 16.35
C VAL A 282 1.41 9.06 14.84
N ILE A 283 0.21 9.42 14.37
CA ILE A 283 -0.10 9.54 12.95
C ILE A 283 0.78 10.62 12.31
N GLY A 284 0.95 11.76 12.96
CA GLY A 284 1.82 12.86 12.52
C GLY A 284 3.27 12.42 12.39
N LEU A 285 3.81 11.68 13.38
CA LEU A 285 5.17 11.13 13.34
C LEU A 285 5.34 10.09 12.22
N ILE A 286 4.34 9.22 12.01
CA ILE A 286 4.34 8.24 10.91
C ILE A 286 4.34 8.94 9.56
N ILE A 287 3.48 9.94 9.36
CA ILE A 287 3.42 10.71 8.12
C ILE A 287 4.72 11.49 7.90
N ALA A 288 5.29 12.08 8.96
CA ALA A 288 6.52 12.86 8.93
C ALA A 288 7.80 12.01 8.82
N LEU A 289 7.69 10.69 8.90
CA LEU A 289 8.82 9.76 8.86
C LEU A 289 9.82 9.99 7.70
N PRO A 290 9.40 10.32 6.46
CA PRO A 290 10.32 10.60 5.36
C PRO A 290 11.29 11.76 5.61
N TRP A 291 10.89 12.72 6.46
CA TRP A 291 11.68 13.91 6.80
C TRP A 291 12.41 13.77 8.14
N LEU A 292 11.81 13.05 9.10
CA LEU A 292 12.41 12.78 10.40
C LEU A 292 13.58 11.81 10.28
N LEU A 293 13.44 10.76 9.46
CA LEU A 293 14.47 9.76 9.25
C LEU A 293 15.19 10.00 7.93
N ARG A 294 16.45 10.45 8.00
CA ARG A 294 17.32 10.51 6.82
C ARG A 294 17.57 9.10 6.30
N GLY A 295 17.03 8.81 5.13
CA GLY A 295 17.34 7.60 4.40
C GLY A 295 18.78 7.58 3.92
N GLN A 296 19.40 6.40 3.91
CA GLN A 296 20.75 6.24 3.36
C GLN A 296 20.63 5.81 1.89
N HIS A 297 21.02 6.67 0.94
CA HIS A 297 21.05 6.35 -0.50
C HIS A 297 22.40 6.72 -1.09
N LEU A 298 22.63 6.21 -2.30
CA LEU A 298 23.84 6.40 -3.08
C LEU A 298 23.89 7.76 -3.81
N GLY A 299 23.03 8.73 -3.43
CA GLY A 299 22.86 10.00 -4.15
C GLY A 299 22.02 9.86 -5.44
N PRO A 300 21.71 10.97 -6.12
CA PRO A 300 21.24 10.91 -7.51
C PRO A 300 22.34 10.37 -8.42
N ALA A 301 21.96 9.66 -9.48
CA ALA A 301 22.91 9.23 -10.50
C ALA A 301 23.52 10.43 -11.23
N GLN A 302 24.78 10.32 -11.65
CA GLN A 302 25.51 11.37 -12.34
C GLN A 302 26.00 10.85 -13.68
N VAL A 303 25.84 11.64 -14.74
CA VAL A 303 26.25 11.30 -16.10
C VAL A 303 27.64 11.86 -16.39
N ILE A 304 28.50 11.04 -16.97
CA ILE A 304 29.83 11.44 -17.44
C ILE A 304 29.70 11.86 -18.90
N ASN A 305 29.62 13.17 -19.14
CA ASN A 305 29.31 13.75 -20.46
C ASN A 305 30.22 13.20 -21.58
N ALA A 306 31.53 13.08 -21.32
CA ALA A 306 32.50 12.60 -22.31
C ALA A 306 32.26 11.15 -22.76
N SER A 307 31.70 10.30 -21.88
CA SER A 307 31.44 8.88 -22.18
C SER A 307 30.02 8.62 -22.70
N CYS A 308 29.11 9.59 -22.58
CA CYS A 308 27.71 9.40 -22.94
C CYS A 308 27.55 9.32 -24.46
N THR A 309 26.93 8.23 -24.94
CA THR A 309 26.66 7.99 -26.37
C THR A 309 25.28 8.46 -26.81
N GLY A 310 24.41 8.88 -25.89
CA GLY A 310 23.05 9.32 -26.22
C GLY A 310 22.06 8.20 -26.57
N CYS A 311 22.37 6.91 -26.33
CA CYS A 311 21.54 5.78 -26.76
C CYS A 311 20.17 5.62 -26.04
N ALA A 312 19.91 6.43 -25.01
CA ALA A 312 18.67 6.48 -24.22
C ALA A 312 18.28 5.20 -23.45
N LEU A 313 19.16 4.20 -23.34
CA LEU A 313 18.84 2.97 -22.60
C LEU A 313 18.64 3.22 -21.10
N CYS A 314 19.47 4.10 -20.50
CA CYS A 314 19.33 4.48 -19.09
C CYS A 314 17.97 5.17 -18.80
N ALA A 315 17.49 6.01 -19.71
CA ALA A 315 16.19 6.68 -19.61
C ALA A 315 15.04 5.68 -19.70
N ARG A 316 15.07 4.78 -20.70
CA ARG A 316 14.07 3.71 -20.87
C ARG A 316 13.95 2.79 -19.65
N GLU A 317 15.09 2.42 -19.07
CA GLU A 317 15.13 1.54 -17.90
C GLU A 317 14.79 2.24 -16.59
N CYS A 318 14.81 3.59 -16.54
CA CYS A 318 14.54 4.33 -15.32
C CYS A 318 13.07 4.14 -14.86
N PRO A 319 12.81 3.57 -13.67
CA PRO A 319 11.44 3.31 -13.22
C PRO A 319 10.71 4.56 -12.68
N TYR A 320 11.44 5.66 -12.49
CA TYR A 320 10.94 6.94 -11.95
C TYR A 320 10.94 8.06 -12.99
N ASP A 321 11.25 7.74 -14.24
CA ASP A 321 11.43 8.72 -15.33
C ASP A 321 12.36 9.90 -14.94
N ALA A 322 13.38 9.59 -14.13
CA ALA A 322 14.30 10.56 -13.57
C ALA A 322 15.44 10.95 -14.54
N ILE A 323 15.42 10.49 -15.79
CA ILE A 323 16.49 10.72 -16.77
C ILE A 323 15.85 11.24 -18.05
N GLU A 324 16.24 12.43 -18.47
CA GLU A 324 15.80 13.06 -19.69
C GLU A 324 16.90 13.02 -20.74
N MET A 325 16.54 12.83 -22.01
CA MET A 325 17.48 12.90 -23.12
C MET A 325 17.38 14.29 -23.74
N VAL A 326 18.43 15.09 -23.57
CA VAL A 326 18.51 16.45 -24.10
C VAL A 326 19.43 16.48 -25.32
N HIS A 327 19.24 17.46 -26.19
CA HIS A 327 20.21 17.73 -27.25
C HIS A 327 21.53 18.21 -26.64
N ARG A 328 22.64 17.84 -27.26
CA ARG A 328 23.98 18.32 -26.87
C ARG A 328 24.66 18.94 -28.07
N ASP A 329 25.26 20.09 -27.85
CA ASP A 329 26.03 20.87 -28.84
C ASP A 329 27.50 20.94 -28.40
N ASP A 330 28.10 19.79 -28.10
CA ASP A 330 29.51 19.70 -27.72
C ASP A 330 30.36 19.04 -28.81
N GLU A 331 31.68 19.03 -28.62
CA GLU A 331 32.65 18.47 -29.58
C GLU A 331 32.51 16.96 -29.79
N THR A 332 31.58 16.29 -29.12
CA THR A 332 31.38 14.86 -29.30
C THR A 332 30.52 14.56 -30.52
N LYS A 333 30.71 13.37 -31.10
CA LYS A 333 29.96 12.91 -32.28
C LYS A 333 28.49 12.57 -32.02
N PHE A 334 27.99 12.74 -30.79
CA PHE A 334 26.66 12.27 -30.39
C PHE A 334 25.69 13.45 -30.29
N ALA A 335 24.48 13.28 -30.82
CA ALA A 335 23.48 14.35 -30.84
C ALA A 335 22.66 14.48 -29.54
N SER A 336 22.81 13.57 -28.57
CA SER A 336 22.04 13.62 -27.32
C SER A 336 22.84 13.24 -26.08
N LEU A 337 22.42 13.81 -24.94
CA LEU A 337 23.00 13.62 -23.62
C LEU A 337 21.90 13.20 -22.63
N ALA A 338 22.22 12.25 -21.76
CA ALA A 338 21.34 11.92 -20.64
C ALA A 338 21.55 12.93 -19.48
N VAL A 339 20.46 13.49 -18.96
CA VAL A 339 20.46 14.41 -17.81
C VAL A 339 19.56 13.85 -16.71
N VAL A 340 20.10 13.72 -15.51
CA VAL A 340 19.36 13.16 -14.35
C VAL A 340 18.66 14.27 -13.60
N LYS A 341 17.36 14.11 -13.36
CA LYS A 341 16.53 14.97 -12.50
C LYS A 341 16.75 14.58 -11.02
N PRO A 342 17.49 15.36 -10.21
CA PRO A 342 17.89 14.94 -8.87
C PRO A 342 16.70 14.66 -7.94
N ASN A 343 15.64 15.45 -8.06
CA ASN A 343 14.43 15.34 -7.23
C ASN A 343 13.57 14.10 -7.54
N ALA A 344 13.70 13.53 -8.74
CA ALA A 344 12.98 12.31 -9.14
C ALA A 344 13.81 11.04 -8.89
N CYS A 345 15.15 11.15 -8.93
CA CYS A 345 16.05 10.01 -8.80
C CYS A 345 16.01 9.38 -7.40
N THR A 346 15.77 8.06 -7.34
CA THR A 346 15.81 7.30 -6.07
C THR A 346 17.18 6.70 -5.76
N GLY A 347 18.18 6.87 -6.64
CA GLY A 347 19.50 6.26 -6.46
C GLY A 347 19.50 4.72 -6.53
N CYS A 348 18.55 4.11 -7.24
CA CYS A 348 18.37 2.65 -7.30
C CYS A 348 19.43 1.88 -8.12
N GLY A 349 20.19 2.56 -8.98
CA GLY A 349 21.30 1.96 -9.73
C GLY A 349 20.94 1.17 -10.99
N VAL A 350 19.67 1.06 -11.35
CA VAL A 350 19.23 0.37 -12.58
C VAL A 350 19.89 0.97 -13.83
N CYS A 351 20.01 2.29 -13.88
CA CYS A 351 20.65 2.98 -15.01
C CYS A 351 22.16 2.70 -15.11
N VAL A 352 22.86 2.50 -13.99
CA VAL A 352 24.29 2.15 -13.96
C VAL A 352 24.50 0.74 -14.50
N ALA A 353 23.62 -0.19 -14.14
CA ALA A 353 23.64 -1.55 -14.65
C ALA A 353 23.30 -1.63 -16.16
N ALA A 354 22.40 -0.77 -16.64
CA ALA A 354 21.96 -0.74 -18.03
C ALA A 354 22.93 -0.01 -18.99
N CYS A 355 23.81 0.86 -18.48
CA CYS A 355 24.71 1.62 -19.32
C CYS A 355 25.87 0.74 -19.80
N ASN A 356 26.05 0.61 -21.13
CA ASN A 356 27.16 -0.14 -21.73
C ASN A 356 28.46 0.67 -21.84
N ASP A 357 28.40 1.99 -21.73
CA ASP A 357 29.54 2.89 -21.99
C ASP A 357 30.21 3.46 -20.72
N ASP A 358 29.82 2.99 -19.51
CA ASP A 358 30.31 3.54 -18.23
C ASP A 358 30.05 5.06 -18.11
N ALA A 359 28.96 5.53 -18.73
CA ALA A 359 28.62 6.94 -18.84
C ALA A 359 27.70 7.44 -17.72
N ILE A 360 27.30 6.59 -16.78
CA ILE A 360 26.45 6.98 -15.65
C ILE A 360 26.88 6.23 -14.39
N GLU A 361 27.00 6.95 -13.28
CA GLU A 361 27.50 6.44 -12.01
C GLU A 361 26.62 6.86 -10.83
N LEU A 362 26.77 6.14 -9.71
CA LEU A 362 26.24 6.56 -8.41
C LEU A 362 27.40 6.88 -7.47
N GLN A 363 27.20 7.82 -6.56
CA GLN A 363 28.25 8.38 -5.70
C GLN A 363 28.99 7.34 -4.86
N ALA A 364 28.36 6.18 -4.60
CA ALA A 364 28.96 5.05 -3.88
C ALA A 364 29.05 3.75 -4.70
N LEU A 365 28.78 3.82 -6.02
CA LEU A 365 28.88 2.69 -6.95
C LEU A 365 29.45 3.17 -8.30
N HIS A 366 30.78 3.28 -8.39
CA HIS A 366 31.47 3.64 -9.63
C HIS A 366 31.44 2.49 -10.64
N SER A 367 30.89 2.76 -11.83
CA SER A 367 30.65 1.79 -12.89
C SER A 367 31.94 1.08 -13.33
N ARG A 368 33.01 1.86 -13.51
CA ARG A 368 34.32 1.39 -13.93
C ARG A 368 34.94 0.40 -12.93
N VAL A 369 34.80 0.67 -11.63
CA VAL A 369 35.33 -0.21 -10.57
C VAL A 369 34.58 -1.55 -10.59
N VAL A 370 33.24 -1.51 -10.66
CA VAL A 370 32.41 -2.71 -10.72
C VAL A 370 32.78 -3.57 -11.94
N ARG A 371 32.94 -2.97 -13.12
CA ARG A 371 33.35 -3.71 -14.33
C ARG A 371 34.77 -4.23 -14.25
N GLN A 372 35.70 -3.48 -13.65
CA GLN A 372 37.07 -3.93 -13.48
C GLN A 372 37.13 -5.15 -12.54
N ASP A 373 36.38 -5.11 -11.44
CA ASP A 373 36.28 -6.20 -10.49
C ASP A 373 35.61 -7.42 -11.11
N LEU A 374 34.55 -7.22 -11.90
CA LEU A 374 33.92 -8.27 -12.70
C LEU A 374 34.92 -8.93 -13.66
N ARG A 375 35.63 -8.13 -14.47
CA ARG A 375 36.63 -8.65 -15.42
C ARG A 375 37.76 -9.37 -14.71
N ARG A 376 38.14 -8.94 -13.50
CA ARG A 376 39.13 -9.64 -12.66
C ARG A 376 38.56 -10.96 -12.13
N ALA A 377 37.32 -10.98 -11.66
CA ALA A 377 36.66 -12.19 -11.17
C ALA A 377 36.49 -13.23 -12.27
N VAL A 378 36.01 -12.82 -13.46
CA VAL A 378 35.86 -13.70 -14.63
C VAL A 378 37.21 -14.27 -15.07
N ARG A 379 38.28 -13.47 -15.09
CA ARG A 379 39.63 -13.96 -15.43
C ARG A 379 40.23 -14.93 -14.41
N ARG A 380 39.84 -14.83 -13.14
CA ARG A 380 40.27 -15.75 -12.09
C ARG A 380 39.46 -17.04 -12.07
N ALA A 381 38.28 -17.04 -12.67
CA ALA A 381 37.43 -18.22 -12.68
C ALA A 381 37.95 -19.23 -13.71
N ASP A 382 37.82 -20.51 -13.37
CA ASP A 382 38.24 -21.61 -14.24
C ASP A 382 37.42 -21.59 -15.55
N PRO A 383 38.06 -21.37 -16.71
CA PRO A 383 37.36 -21.34 -17.99
C PRO A 383 36.72 -22.70 -18.33
N ALA A 384 37.23 -23.81 -17.78
CA ALA A 384 36.64 -25.14 -17.99
C ALA A 384 35.26 -25.30 -17.32
N ARG A 385 34.92 -24.44 -16.36
CA ARG A 385 33.66 -24.51 -15.58
C ARG A 385 32.60 -23.50 -16.00
N ALA A 386 32.81 -22.75 -17.09
CA ALA A 386 31.87 -21.74 -17.60
C ALA A 386 31.34 -20.78 -16.51
N PRO A 387 32.13 -19.78 -16.08
CA PRO A 387 31.80 -18.97 -14.90
C PRO A 387 30.48 -18.21 -15.04
N VAL A 388 29.59 -18.40 -14.06
CA VAL A 388 28.31 -17.68 -13.95
C VAL A 388 28.48 -16.44 -13.07
N VAL A 389 28.10 -15.28 -13.60
CA VAL A 389 28.10 -14.01 -12.87
C VAL A 389 26.68 -13.68 -12.44
N ILE A 390 26.46 -13.51 -11.14
CA ILE A 390 25.17 -13.11 -10.58
C ILE A 390 25.24 -11.67 -10.11
N TYR A 391 24.44 -10.80 -10.71
CA TYR A 391 24.24 -9.43 -10.23
C TYR A 391 23.12 -9.40 -9.21
N THR A 392 23.38 -8.74 -8.08
CA THR A 392 22.42 -8.63 -6.97
C THR A 392 22.49 -7.24 -6.35
N CYS A 393 21.41 -6.83 -5.69
CA CYS A 393 21.40 -5.59 -4.91
C CYS A 393 21.94 -5.79 -3.48
N ASP A 394 22.42 -4.71 -2.86
CA ASP A 394 22.91 -4.66 -1.47
C ASP A 394 21.87 -5.22 -0.48
N ARG A 395 20.58 -5.13 -0.83
CA ARG A 395 19.49 -5.73 -0.07
C ARG A 395 19.60 -7.24 0.06
N HIS A 396 19.82 -7.96 -1.04
CA HIS A 396 19.88 -9.42 -0.99
C HIS A 396 21.06 -9.92 -0.17
N ALA A 397 22.19 -9.21 -0.24
CA ALA A 397 23.36 -9.47 0.59
C ALA A 397 23.07 -9.20 2.07
N ALA A 398 22.48 -8.05 2.41
CA ALA A 398 22.14 -7.67 3.78
C ALA A 398 21.11 -8.60 4.43
N LEU A 399 20.19 -9.18 3.65
CA LEU A 399 19.19 -10.14 4.14
C LEU A 399 19.70 -11.59 4.16
N GLY A 400 20.91 -11.87 3.66
CA GLY A 400 21.44 -13.22 3.57
C GLY A 400 20.63 -14.14 2.65
N THR A 401 19.92 -13.56 1.69
CA THR A 401 19.04 -14.29 0.74
C THR A 401 19.77 -14.77 -0.51
N LEU A 402 21.05 -14.42 -0.64
CA LEU A 402 21.87 -14.96 -1.70
C LEU A 402 22.00 -16.47 -1.47
N PRO A 403 21.75 -17.31 -2.50
CA PRO A 403 22.11 -18.71 -2.42
C PRO A 403 23.56 -18.81 -1.96
N GLN A 404 23.84 -19.68 -0.99
CA GLN A 404 25.21 -20.11 -0.79
C GLN A 404 25.59 -20.80 -2.10
N LEU A 405 26.32 -20.08 -2.96
CA LEU A 405 26.99 -20.68 -4.10
C LEU A 405 28.08 -21.55 -3.48
N THR A 406 27.73 -22.75 -3.05
CA THR A 406 28.70 -23.79 -2.79
C THR A 406 29.47 -23.94 -4.09
N PRO A 407 30.81 -23.81 -4.09
CA PRO A 407 31.58 -24.21 -5.25
C PRO A 407 31.17 -25.67 -5.48
N ALA A 408 30.56 -25.95 -6.63
CA ALA A 408 30.09 -27.27 -6.96
C ALA A 408 31.19 -28.27 -6.58
N ALA A 409 30.85 -29.21 -5.70
CA ALA A 409 31.73 -30.29 -5.30
C ALA A 409 32.29 -30.92 -6.58
N ALA A 410 33.61 -31.16 -6.52
CA ALA A 410 34.51 -31.45 -7.64
C ALA A 410 34.01 -32.50 -8.62
#